data_AF-A0A1F5S4Y6-F1
#
_entry.id   AF-A0A1F5S4Y6-F1
#
_cell.length_a   1.000
_cell.length_b   1.000
_cell.length_c   1.000
_cell.angle_alpha   90.00
_cell.angle_beta   90.00
_cell.angle_gamma   90.00
#
_symmetry.space_group_name_H-M   'P 1'
#
loop_
_entity.id
_entity.type
_entity.pdbx_description
1 polymer ?
#
loop_
_entity_poly.entity_id
_entity_poly.type
_entity_poly.pdbx_seq_one_letter_code
_entity_poly.pdbx_strand_id
1 'polypeptide(L)'
;MLPKKLENFLKKYKIDYDLLEHKTVYTAFDAAQTLKKKLEEIAKTLAIKADKKYALIVLPASHRADLDKLKKMLKADKLEIVKETEMAKALKVKPGAITPFGKFHNVPVYIDKSLLKTKLIVASTGSFTESVLLKTKDLLETGAETLGEFAKRHSFKKAKKTSAKKVKVGAKKAVKKKTKAAGKKK
;
A
#
# COMPACT_ATOMS: atom_id res chain seq x y z
N MET A 1 7.06 -2.01 14.27
CA MET A 1 8.36 -1.37 13.98
C MET A 1 8.44 -0.97 12.51
N LEU A 2 8.91 0.26 12.24
CA LEU A 2 9.17 0.75 10.88
C LEU A 2 10.18 -0.16 10.15
N PRO A 3 9.95 -0.55 8.89
CA PRO A 3 10.92 -1.35 8.14
C PRO A 3 12.26 -0.61 7.98
N LYS A 4 13.37 -1.23 8.43
CA LYS A 4 14.72 -0.62 8.39
C LYS A 4 15.12 -0.04 7.02
N LYS A 5 14.73 -0.71 5.92
CA LYS A 5 15.01 -0.25 4.56
C LYS A 5 14.33 1.09 4.25
N LEU A 6 13.10 1.27 4.73
CA LEU A 6 12.36 2.50 4.56
C LEU A 6 12.91 3.60 5.48
N GLU A 7 13.23 3.26 6.73
CA GLU A 7 13.84 4.21 7.67
C GLU A 7 15.14 4.81 7.11
N ASN A 8 16.03 3.97 6.57
CA ASN A 8 17.27 4.43 5.93
C ASN A 8 16.99 5.30 4.70
N PHE A 9 15.94 5.01 3.94
CA PHE A 9 15.52 5.82 2.82
C PHE A 9 15.05 7.20 3.28
N LEU A 10 14.16 7.29 4.27
CA LEU A 10 13.66 8.56 4.79
C LEU A 10 14.81 9.42 5.34
N LYS A 11 15.75 8.82 6.09
CA LYS A 11 16.96 9.48 6.58
C LYS A 11 17.85 10.00 5.44
N LYS A 12 18.07 9.18 4.39
CA LYS A 12 18.88 9.57 3.22
C LYS A 12 18.33 10.81 2.51
N TYR A 13 17.00 10.93 2.42
CA TYR A 13 16.34 12.07 1.79
C TYR A 13 15.99 13.20 2.77
N LYS A 14 16.44 13.11 4.03
CA LYS A 14 16.19 14.11 5.09
C LYS A 14 14.71 14.46 5.25
N ILE A 15 13.86 13.44 5.16
CA ILE A 15 12.41 13.60 5.29
C ILE A 15 12.07 13.59 6.77
N ASP A 16 11.49 14.68 7.27
CA ASP A 16 10.90 14.72 8.60
C ASP A 16 9.62 13.89 8.63
N TYR A 17 9.49 13.02 9.63
CA TYR A 17 8.28 12.21 9.80
C TYR A 17 8.01 11.93 11.28
N ASP A 18 6.71 11.86 11.61
CA ASP A 18 6.26 11.29 12.88
C ASP A 18 5.79 9.85 12.64
N LEU A 19 6.28 8.92 13.47
CA LEU A 19 5.81 7.54 13.43
C LEU A 19 4.45 7.45 14.13
N LEU A 20 3.45 6.94 13.41
CA LEU A 20 2.11 6.70 13.94
C LEU A 20 1.88 5.21 14.07
N GLU A 21 1.85 4.72 15.31
CA GLU A 21 1.48 3.34 15.61
C GLU A 21 -0.03 3.21 15.73
N HIS A 22 -0.56 2.11 15.19
CA HIS A 22 -1.99 1.82 15.21
C HIS A 22 -2.24 0.32 15.22
N LYS A 23 -3.50 -0.07 15.46
CA LYS A 23 -3.94 -1.45 15.28
C LYS A 23 -3.64 -1.94 13.87
N THR A 24 -3.55 -3.26 13.69
CA THR A 24 -3.43 -3.85 12.35
C THR A 24 -4.59 -3.43 11.47
N VAL A 25 -4.30 -2.68 10.41
CA VAL A 25 -5.28 -2.17 9.44
C VAL A 25 -4.87 -2.57 8.03
N TYR A 26 -5.86 -2.94 7.22
CA TYR A 26 -5.64 -3.35 5.83
C TYR A 26 -6.19 -2.33 4.83
N THR A 27 -6.99 -1.38 5.29
CA THR A 27 -7.61 -0.36 4.44
C THR A 27 -7.29 1.04 4.95
N ALA A 28 -7.22 1.99 4.02
CA ALA A 28 -7.06 3.40 4.36
C ALA A 28 -8.20 3.94 5.24
N PHE A 29 -9.39 3.32 5.16
CA PHE A 29 -10.53 3.66 6.00
C PHE A 29 -10.33 3.22 7.46
N ASP A 30 -9.82 2.01 7.67
CA ASP A 30 -9.52 1.51 9.01
C ASP A 30 -8.34 2.28 9.63
N ALA A 31 -7.35 2.66 8.82
CA ALA A 31 -6.25 3.53 9.25
C ALA A 31 -6.77 4.90 9.72
N ALA A 32 -7.62 5.55 8.92
CA ALA A 32 -8.24 6.83 9.29
C ALA A 32 -8.99 6.77 10.62
N GLN A 33 -9.80 5.73 10.82
CA GLN A 33 -10.56 5.55 12.06
C GLN A 33 -9.66 5.31 13.26
N THR A 34 -8.65 4.45 13.12
CA THR A 34 -7.76 4.10 14.24
C THR A 34 -6.90 5.29 14.67
N LEU A 35 -6.44 6.08 13.70
CA LEU A 35 -5.62 7.27 13.93
C LEU A 35 -6.44 8.53 14.24
N LYS A 36 -7.79 8.45 14.20
CA LYS A 36 -8.71 9.60 14.31
C LYS A 36 -8.35 10.74 13.33
N LYS A 37 -7.96 10.37 12.11
CA LYS A 37 -7.61 11.30 11.02
C LYS A 37 -8.70 11.34 9.97
N LYS A 38 -8.78 12.43 9.22
CA LYS A 38 -9.70 12.54 8.08
C LYS A 38 -9.20 11.69 6.93
N LEU A 39 -10.11 11.12 6.14
CA LEU A 39 -9.76 10.37 4.92
C LEU A 39 -9.00 11.21 3.88
N GLU A 40 -9.13 12.53 3.94
CA GLU A 40 -8.37 13.46 3.09
C GLU A 40 -6.90 13.60 3.50
N GLU A 41 -6.58 13.27 4.74
CA GLU A 41 -5.22 13.27 5.28
C GLU A 41 -4.52 11.94 5.03
N ILE A 42 -5.25 10.86 4.74
CA ILE A 42 -4.66 9.56 4.42
C ILE A 42 -4.27 9.52 2.94
N ALA A 43 -2.99 9.38 2.64
CA ALA A 43 -2.46 9.20 1.30
C ALA A 43 -2.55 7.73 0.89
N LYS A 44 -3.44 7.43 -0.06
CA LYS A 44 -3.56 6.11 -0.67
C LYS A 44 -2.60 6.02 -1.86
N THR A 45 -1.83 4.94 -1.91
CA THR A 45 -0.93 4.63 -3.04
C THR A 45 -1.50 3.48 -3.85
N LEU A 46 -1.57 3.63 -5.18
CA LEU A 46 -1.95 2.56 -6.11
C LEU A 46 -0.87 2.40 -7.17
N ALA A 47 -0.58 1.16 -7.56
CA ALA A 47 0.25 0.88 -8.72
C ALA A 47 -0.60 0.87 -9.98
N ILE A 48 -0.12 1.51 -11.04
CA ILE A 48 -0.74 1.53 -12.36
C ILE A 48 0.25 1.04 -13.41
N LYS A 49 -0.30 0.52 -14.49
CA LYS A 49 0.42 0.17 -15.71
C LYS A 49 -0.13 1.01 -16.85
N ALA A 50 0.72 1.90 -17.35
CA ALA A 50 0.48 2.69 -18.55
C ALA A 50 1.22 1.99 -19.71
N ASP A 51 0.47 1.35 -20.59
CA ASP A 51 0.97 0.50 -21.66
C ASP A 51 1.91 -0.61 -21.16
N LYS A 52 3.22 -0.41 -21.24
CA LYS A 52 4.27 -1.34 -20.79
C LYS A 52 5.05 -0.82 -19.58
N LYS A 53 4.75 0.39 -19.10
CA LYS A 53 5.46 1.07 -18.03
C LYS A 53 4.64 1.07 -16.74
N TYR A 54 5.31 0.84 -15.62
CA TYR A 54 4.69 0.92 -14.30
C TYR A 54 4.93 2.28 -13.67
N ALA A 55 3.95 2.77 -12.94
CA ALA A 55 4.05 3.96 -12.10
C ALA A 55 3.19 3.79 -10.84
N LEU A 56 3.41 4.63 -9.84
CA LEU A 56 2.50 4.76 -8.71
C LEU A 56 1.69 6.04 -8.84
N ILE A 57 0.46 5.99 -8.36
CA ILE A 57 -0.36 7.17 -8.15
C ILE A 57 -0.65 7.33 -6.66
N VAL A 58 -0.60 8.57 -6.19
CA VAL A 58 -0.89 8.93 -4.79
C VAL A 58 -2.04 9.93 -4.79
N LEU A 59 -3.07 9.62 -4.02
CA LEU A 59 -4.29 10.42 -3.93
C LEU A 59 -4.91 10.31 -2.53
N PRO A 60 -5.76 11.26 -2.12
CA PRO A 60 -6.43 11.16 -0.83
C PRO A 60 -7.30 9.90 -0.77
N ALA A 61 -7.39 9.26 0.39
CA ALA A 61 -8.22 8.07 0.56
C ALA A 61 -9.69 8.38 0.27
N SER A 62 -10.17 9.59 0.58
CA SER A 62 -11.51 10.12 0.25
C SER A 62 -11.83 10.19 -1.25
N HIS A 63 -10.85 9.94 -2.13
CA HIS A 63 -11.01 10.03 -3.57
C HIS A 63 -10.77 8.67 -4.27
N ARG A 64 -11.37 8.56 -5.45
CA ARG A 64 -11.16 7.46 -6.40
C ARG A 64 -10.43 7.99 -7.62
N ALA A 65 -9.44 7.23 -8.09
CA ALA A 65 -8.71 7.56 -9.31
C ALA A 65 -9.64 7.46 -10.53
N ASP A 66 -9.62 8.48 -11.37
CA ASP A 66 -10.26 8.52 -12.68
C ASP A 66 -9.25 8.05 -13.73
N LEU A 67 -9.39 6.80 -14.16
CA LEU A 67 -8.45 6.16 -15.08
C LEU A 67 -8.49 6.80 -16.48
N ASP A 68 -9.65 7.30 -16.91
CA ASP A 68 -9.78 7.97 -18.20
C ASP A 68 -9.01 9.30 -18.21
N LYS A 69 -9.08 10.06 -17.12
CA LYS A 69 -8.26 11.27 -16.95
C LYS A 69 -6.77 10.94 -16.89
N LEU A 70 -6.37 9.96 -16.07
CA LEU A 70 -4.97 9.53 -15.97
C LEU A 70 -4.42 9.09 -17.33
N LYS A 71 -5.20 8.32 -18.09
CA LYS A 71 -4.80 7.82 -19.41
C LYS A 71 -4.48 8.97 -20.37
N LYS A 72 -5.34 10.00 -20.40
CA LYS A 72 -5.13 11.22 -21.20
C LYS A 72 -3.91 12.02 -20.73
N MET A 73 -3.74 12.20 -19.42
CA MET A 73 -2.62 12.94 -18.84
C MET A 73 -1.27 12.26 -19.10
N LEU A 74 -1.24 10.93 -19.03
CA LEU A 74 -0.05 10.11 -19.27
C LEU A 74 0.20 9.84 -20.76
N LYS A 75 -0.71 10.28 -21.65
CA LYS A 75 -0.68 10.00 -23.10
C LYS A 75 -0.49 8.51 -23.40
N ALA A 76 -1.20 7.67 -22.64
CA ALA A 76 -1.11 6.22 -22.75
C ALA A 76 -2.28 5.65 -23.57
N ASP A 77 -2.06 4.56 -24.31
CA ASP A 77 -3.11 3.86 -25.06
C ASP A 77 -3.93 2.94 -24.16
N LYS A 78 -3.30 2.35 -23.14
CA LYS A 78 -3.92 1.49 -22.13
C LYS A 78 -3.46 1.90 -20.74
N LEU A 79 -4.42 1.95 -19.82
CA LEU A 79 -4.16 2.23 -18.42
C LEU A 79 -4.92 1.27 -17.53
N GLU A 80 -4.20 0.56 -16.67
CA GLU A 80 -4.78 -0.43 -15.76
C GLU A 80 -4.22 -0.26 -14.35
N ILE A 81 -5.03 -0.54 -13.33
CA ILE A 81 -4.54 -0.65 -11.95
C ILE A 81 -3.92 -2.03 -11.80
N VAL A 82 -2.66 -2.07 -11.34
CA VAL A 82 -1.93 -3.31 -11.10
C VAL A 82 -2.53 -4.00 -9.87
N LYS A 83 -2.93 -5.26 -10.03
CA LYS A 83 -3.43 -6.06 -8.92
C LYS A 83 -2.31 -6.39 -7.95
N GLU A 84 -2.66 -6.55 -6.69
CA GLU A 84 -1.69 -6.85 -5.63
C GLU A 84 -0.88 -8.12 -5.85
N THR A 85 -1.49 -9.14 -6.46
CA THR A 85 -0.83 -10.39 -6.87
C THR A 85 0.22 -10.19 -7.97
N GLU A 86 0.05 -9.15 -8.80
CA GLU A 86 0.96 -8.83 -9.91
C GLU A 86 2.08 -7.88 -9.48
N MET A 87 1.83 -7.03 -8.46
CA MET A 87 2.84 -6.12 -7.90
C MET A 87 4.10 -6.85 -7.44
N ALA A 88 3.97 -8.03 -6.82
CA ALA A 88 5.12 -8.81 -6.37
C ALA A 88 6.04 -9.24 -7.52
N LYS A 89 5.47 -9.55 -8.69
CA LYS A 89 6.23 -9.97 -9.87
C LYS A 89 6.78 -8.77 -10.64
N ALA A 90 5.95 -7.75 -10.83
CA ALA A 90 6.27 -6.59 -11.66
C ALA A 90 7.17 -5.57 -10.95
N LEU A 91 6.91 -5.30 -9.67
CA LEU A 91 7.57 -4.24 -8.89
C LEU A 91 8.48 -4.80 -7.78
N LYS A 92 8.49 -6.12 -7.57
CA LYS A 92 9.21 -6.77 -6.45
C LYS A 92 8.76 -6.26 -5.07
N VAL A 93 7.52 -5.79 -4.97
CA VAL A 93 6.91 -5.27 -3.74
C VAL A 93 5.94 -6.30 -3.17
N LYS A 94 6.02 -6.57 -1.87
CA LYS A 94 5.05 -7.45 -1.21
C LYS A 94 3.65 -6.82 -1.20
N PRO A 95 2.58 -7.63 -1.28
CA PRO A 95 1.23 -7.21 -0.92
C PRO A 95 1.21 -6.40 0.39
N GLY A 96 0.50 -5.26 0.39
CA GLY A 96 0.43 -4.32 1.52
C GLY A 96 1.70 -3.51 1.78
N ALA A 97 2.82 -3.80 1.10
CA ALA A 97 4.10 -3.14 1.32
C ALA A 97 4.34 -1.92 0.41
N ILE A 98 3.34 -1.53 -0.40
CA ILE A 98 3.48 -0.39 -1.32
C ILE A 98 3.44 0.91 -0.54
N THR A 99 4.39 1.79 -0.83
CA THR A 99 4.59 3.08 -0.17
C THR A 99 4.64 4.18 -1.24
N PRO A 100 4.31 5.44 -0.91
CA PRO A 100 4.22 6.51 -1.92
C PRO A 100 5.60 7.05 -2.39
N PHE A 101 6.69 6.37 -2.06
CA PHE A 101 8.05 6.84 -2.32
C PHE A 101 8.63 6.26 -3.62
N GLY A 102 8.63 7.05 -4.69
CA GLY A 102 9.01 6.57 -6.03
C GLY A 102 10.42 6.03 -6.15
N LYS A 103 11.40 6.79 -5.63
CA LYS A 103 12.81 6.38 -5.61
C LYS A 103 13.04 5.11 -4.77
N PHE A 104 12.14 4.76 -3.85
CA PHE A 104 12.23 3.51 -3.09
C PHE A 104 11.87 2.29 -3.95
N HIS A 105 10.93 2.46 -4.89
CA HIS A 105 10.44 1.42 -5.79
C HIS A 105 11.05 1.48 -7.20
N ASN A 106 11.87 2.50 -7.49
CA ASN A 106 12.47 2.77 -8.80
C ASN A 106 11.43 2.89 -9.92
N VAL A 107 10.31 3.56 -9.64
CA VAL A 107 9.24 3.85 -10.60
C VAL A 107 8.76 5.31 -10.46
N PRO A 108 8.23 5.92 -11.54
CA PRO A 108 7.60 7.23 -11.46
C PRO A 108 6.44 7.24 -10.45
N VAL A 109 6.24 8.38 -9.79
CA VAL A 109 5.13 8.59 -8.87
C VAL A 109 4.40 9.86 -9.24
N TYR A 110 3.10 9.74 -9.40
CA TYR A 110 2.22 10.84 -9.74
C TYR A 110 1.29 11.16 -8.57
N ILE A 111 1.35 12.39 -8.07
CA ILE A 111 0.52 12.89 -6.99
C ILE A 111 -0.68 13.62 -7.58
N ASP A 112 -1.88 13.31 -7.09
CA ASP A 112 -3.07 14.06 -7.41
C ASP A 112 -3.04 15.44 -6.74
N LYS A 113 -3.37 16.48 -7.51
CA LYS A 113 -3.34 17.87 -7.05
C LYS A 113 -4.28 18.13 -5.86
N SER A 114 -5.33 17.34 -5.64
CA SER A 114 -6.18 17.48 -4.45
C SER A 114 -5.44 17.14 -3.15
N LEU A 115 -4.43 16.28 -3.19
CA LEU A 115 -3.62 15.93 -2.00
C LEU A 115 -2.74 17.11 -1.56
N LEU A 116 -2.35 17.98 -2.49
CA LEU A 116 -1.56 19.18 -2.20
C LEU A 116 -2.30 20.22 -1.33
N LYS A 117 -3.64 20.12 -1.24
CA LYS A 117 -4.46 20.96 -0.35
C LYS A 117 -4.23 20.60 1.13
N THR A 118 -3.76 19.39 1.40
CA THR A 118 -3.45 18.92 2.75
C THR A 118 -1.97 19.17 3.05
N LYS A 119 -1.65 19.85 4.16
CA LYS A 119 -0.26 20.16 4.55
C LYS A 119 0.49 18.92 5.06
N LEU A 120 -0.18 18.09 5.85
CA LEU A 120 0.36 16.87 6.45
C LEU A 120 -0.46 15.67 5.98
N ILE A 121 0.22 14.61 5.57
CA ILE A 121 -0.39 13.38 5.09
C ILE A 121 0.12 12.18 5.88
N VAL A 122 -0.77 11.22 6.07
CA VAL A 122 -0.44 9.91 6.62
C VAL A 122 -0.18 8.96 5.45
N ALA A 123 1.03 8.45 5.35
CA ALA A 123 1.46 7.52 4.33
C ALA A 123 1.70 6.12 4.91
N SER A 124 1.36 5.09 4.13
CA SER A 124 1.72 3.70 4.48
C SER A 124 3.22 3.50 4.42
N THR A 125 3.74 2.76 5.40
CA THR A 125 5.16 2.41 5.53
C THR A 125 5.47 1.01 4.98
N GLY A 126 4.46 0.34 4.45
CA GLY A 126 4.52 -1.06 4.08
C GLY A 126 4.44 -2.03 5.26
N SER A 127 4.01 -1.51 6.42
CA SER A 127 3.54 -2.27 7.57
C SER A 127 2.03 -2.08 7.74
N PHE A 128 1.38 -3.04 8.40
CA PHE A 128 -0.04 -2.97 8.72
C PHE A 128 -0.31 -2.31 10.09
N THR A 129 0.72 -2.09 10.90
CA THR A 129 0.62 -1.56 12.27
C THR A 129 1.24 -0.16 12.43
N GLU A 130 1.96 0.32 11.41
CA GLU A 130 2.56 1.65 11.45
C GLU A 130 2.35 2.43 10.16
N SER A 131 2.12 3.72 10.32
CA SER A 131 2.10 4.72 9.26
C SER A 131 3.06 5.86 9.62
N VAL A 132 3.40 6.70 8.66
CA VAL A 132 4.18 7.93 8.91
C VAL A 132 3.35 9.15 8.58
N LEU A 133 3.38 10.15 9.46
CA LEU A 133 2.88 11.48 9.18
C LEU A 133 4.03 12.33 8.64
N LEU A 134 3.86 12.92 7.48
CA LEU A 134 4.89 13.74 6.83
C LEU A 134 4.26 14.89 6.06
N LYS A 135 5.04 15.91 5.70
CA LYS A 135 4.51 17.02 4.88
C LYS A 135 4.36 16.55 3.44
N THR A 136 3.30 16.97 2.79
CA THR A 136 3.05 16.64 1.38
C THR A 136 4.18 17.14 0.47
N LYS A 137 4.88 18.21 0.88
CA LYS A 137 6.06 18.73 0.18
C LYS A 137 7.24 17.76 0.20
N ASP A 138 7.52 17.13 1.34
CA ASP A 138 8.65 16.22 1.48
C ASP A 138 8.45 14.97 0.59
N LEU A 139 7.19 14.59 0.35
CA LEU A 139 6.86 13.53 -0.61
C LEU A 139 7.29 13.90 -2.04
N LEU A 140 7.14 15.17 -2.45
CA LEU A 140 7.60 15.66 -3.77
C LEU A 140 9.13 15.58 -3.87
N GLU A 141 9.86 15.88 -2.79
CA GLU A 141 11.33 15.79 -2.77
C GLU A 141 11.85 14.35 -3.01
N THR A 142 11.01 13.35 -2.73
CA THR A 142 11.31 11.95 -3.04
C THR A 142 11.24 11.59 -4.52
N GLY A 143 11.04 12.58 -5.40
CA GLY A 143 10.92 12.40 -6.85
C GLY A 143 9.50 12.07 -7.30
N ALA A 144 8.50 12.49 -6.52
CA ALA A 144 7.12 12.42 -6.93
C ALA A 144 6.75 13.68 -7.73
N GLU A 145 6.02 13.49 -8.82
CA GLU A 145 5.59 14.56 -9.71
C GLU A 145 4.10 14.83 -9.50
N THR A 146 3.69 16.10 -9.54
CA THR A 146 2.25 16.43 -9.50
C THR A 146 1.65 16.26 -10.88
N LEU A 147 0.61 15.43 -10.99
CA LEU A 147 -0.05 15.15 -12.27
C LEU A 147 -1.50 15.63 -12.24
N GLY A 148 -1.75 16.94 -12.32
CA GLY A 148 -3.11 17.49 -12.45
C GLY A 148 -4.16 16.98 -11.43
N GLU A 149 -5.44 17.12 -11.75
CA GLU A 149 -6.56 16.57 -10.97
C GLU A 149 -7.15 15.34 -11.68
N PHE A 150 -6.73 14.16 -11.25
CA PHE A 150 -7.23 12.88 -11.73
C PHE A 150 -8.07 12.11 -10.70
N ALA A 151 -8.19 12.61 -9.48
CA ALA A 151 -9.00 11.98 -8.45
C ALA A 151 -10.38 12.66 -8.35
N LYS A 152 -11.42 11.86 -8.15
CA LYS A 152 -12.79 12.35 -7.88
C LYS A 152 -13.18 11.96 -6.47
N ARG A 153 -13.76 12.90 -5.72
CA ARG A 153 -14.29 12.63 -4.37
C ARG A 153 -15.32 11.52 -4.46
N HIS A 154 -15.21 10.52 -3.61
CA HIS A 154 -16.16 9.42 -3.58
C HIS A 154 -16.69 9.22 -2.17
N SER A 155 -18.01 9.11 -2.04
CA SER A 155 -18.65 8.69 -0.80
C SER A 155 -18.35 7.21 -0.58
N PHE A 156 -17.54 6.90 0.43
CA PHE A 156 -17.40 5.53 0.90
C PHE A 156 -18.77 5.04 1.41
N LYS A 157 -19.46 4.20 0.63
CA LYS A 157 -20.50 3.33 1.23
C LYS A 157 -19.77 2.39 2.18
N LYS A 158 -20.19 2.32 3.45
CA LYS A 158 -19.67 1.35 4.44
C LYS A 158 -19.53 -0.01 3.76
N ALA A 159 -18.32 -0.56 3.74
CA ALA A 159 -18.14 -1.95 3.34
C ALA A 159 -18.99 -2.80 4.30
N LYS A 160 -19.97 -3.54 3.77
CA LYS A 160 -20.65 -4.61 4.52
C LYS A 160 -19.54 -5.49 5.10
N LYS A 161 -19.57 -5.75 6.40
CA LYS A 161 -18.67 -6.70 7.08
C LYS A 161 -18.66 -8.01 6.29
N THR A 162 -17.61 -8.25 5.50
CA THR A 162 -17.39 -9.57 4.93
C THR A 162 -16.90 -10.44 6.07
N SER A 163 -17.78 -11.31 6.55
CA SER A 163 -17.51 -12.32 7.57
C SER A 163 -16.15 -12.99 7.32
N ALA A 164 -15.29 -12.96 8.35
CA ALA A 164 -14.02 -13.66 8.38
C ALA A 164 -14.20 -15.12 7.90
N LYS A 165 -13.60 -15.45 6.75
CA LYS A 165 -13.53 -16.83 6.28
C LYS A 165 -12.57 -17.56 7.24
N LYS A 166 -13.12 -18.32 8.19
CA LYS A 166 -12.39 -19.26 9.05
C LYS A 166 -11.51 -20.14 8.16
N VAL A 167 -10.19 -19.92 8.19
CA VAL A 167 -9.22 -20.84 7.60
C VAL A 167 -9.24 -22.09 8.46
N LYS A 168 -9.89 -23.16 7.97
CA LYS A 168 -9.75 -24.50 8.54
C LYS A 168 -8.28 -24.93 8.34
N VAL A 169 -7.51 -24.90 9.43
CA VAL A 169 -6.19 -25.52 9.47
C VAL A 169 -6.39 -27.01 9.29
N GLY A 170 -6.02 -27.53 8.11
CA GLY A 170 -6.02 -28.95 7.83
C GLY A 170 -5.06 -29.68 8.77
N ALA A 171 -5.58 -30.60 9.56
CA ALA A 171 -4.80 -31.51 10.37
C ALA A 171 -3.83 -32.30 9.47
N LYS A 172 -2.52 -32.11 9.69
CA LYS A 172 -1.48 -32.96 9.10
C LYS A 172 -1.67 -34.38 9.65
N LYS A 173 -1.98 -35.33 8.76
CA LYS A 173 -1.92 -36.77 9.04
C LYS A 173 -0.50 -37.14 9.46
N ALA A 174 -0.38 -37.66 10.68
CA ALA A 174 0.85 -38.23 11.20
C ALA A 174 1.26 -39.46 10.38
N VAL A 175 2.49 -39.43 9.87
CA VAL A 175 3.17 -40.54 9.21
C VAL A 175 3.52 -41.58 10.28
N LYS A 176 2.89 -42.76 10.25
CA LYS A 176 3.27 -43.91 11.10
C LYS A 176 4.61 -44.47 10.62
N LYS A 177 5.67 -44.17 11.37
CA LYS A 177 6.99 -44.79 11.27
C LYS A 177 6.89 -46.24 11.77
N LYS A 178 7.10 -47.22 10.89
CA LYS A 178 7.27 -48.64 11.25
C LYS A 178 8.59 -48.80 12.00
N THR A 179 8.53 -49.23 13.26
CA THR A 179 9.67 -49.79 13.98
C THR A 179 9.39 -51.25 14.30
N LYS A 180 10.23 -52.12 13.73
CA LYS A 180 10.40 -53.55 14.06
C LYS A 180 11.11 -53.67 15.42
N ALA A 181 10.65 -54.58 16.27
CA ALA A 181 11.43 -55.39 17.23
C ALA A 181 10.41 -56.33 17.94
N ALA A 182 10.40 -57.65 17.75
CA ALA A 182 11.37 -58.68 18.16
C ALA A 182 10.96 -59.36 19.48
N GLY A 183 10.85 -60.70 19.43
CA GLY A 183 10.83 -61.62 20.58
C GLY A 183 9.43 -62.02 21.07
N LYS A 184 9.16 -63.25 21.53
CA LYS A 184 9.99 -64.43 21.74
C LYS A 184 9.03 -65.57 22.12
N LYS A 185 9.30 -66.79 21.63
CA LYS A 185 9.09 -68.10 22.28
C LYS A 185 7.89 -68.28 23.24
N LYS A 186 6.99 -69.19 22.92
CA LYS A 186 7.05 -70.60 23.39
C LYS A 186 6.11 -71.46 22.57
#